data_AF-A0A1J9RL09-F1
#
_entry.id   AF-A0A1J9RL09-F1
#
_cell.length_a   1.000
_cell.length_b   1.000
_cell.length_c   1.000
_cell.angle_alpha   90.00
_cell.angle_beta   90.00
_cell.angle_gamma   90.00
#
_symmetry.space_group_name_H-M   'P 1'
#
loop_
_entity.id
_entity.type
_entity.pdbx_description
1 polymer ?
#
loop_
_entity_poly.entity_id
_entity_poly.type
_entity_poly.pdbx_seq_one_letter_code
_entity_poly.pdbx_strand_id
1 'polypeptide(L)'
;MATPPDLSLPPTAPVERYRNEPMSLLPTALYTLVELSDGELHELQRQCESGIPDATPGDNVRLPADTQARFIGSPLRAVYDHHLELGPRHTFDPIYFIVATHKEWKTRGVLLVTLDDGNFDEAGCSTDSFFIKAAEAGLTVSNLQVGNSDWSEEKESYETPPSGHDNDDDDHDYIDDNDESDSSDSGPDPPPAHIKHIDTFAPLYVTSGIDAGKLVRRLEPGSSRKKKPETDYIIRWQATLKPQPPSSPSDSSNPMVPPDPTVTADLVAQACSRHPSRCRKNPRLNRTRLLVADTPHYGEHGLVLVHLAWDKGVATPAHHQRMPAEEYAGFQQRYLDAACLHPPKHPLVLVVEPGVGTEGHAMAARQALDPTWRTRGEHDKRVVYAPPRRVVPGRVNEKIRWEDLDEAARWFPWVCRTRRFDEALVRDFFVWVDQAELAGKGTVVVVRVDWDGDVHRSDEELLALDLDGKVTKLRVPAGEALDLIETATVRGNMEGLGNEIVEFCH
;
A
#
# COMPACT_ATOMS: atom_id res chain seq x y z
N MET A 1 16.40 -33.71 35.97
CA MET A 1 16.15 -33.08 34.65
C MET A 1 14.69 -32.65 34.65
N ALA A 2 14.41 -31.37 34.45
CA ALA A 2 13.03 -30.90 34.35
C ALA A 2 12.45 -31.38 33.02
N THR A 3 11.24 -31.94 33.05
CA THR A 3 10.51 -32.31 31.82
C THR A 3 10.28 -31.05 30.99
N PRO A 4 10.56 -31.04 29.68
CA PRO A 4 10.28 -29.88 28.85
C PRO A 4 8.78 -29.53 28.89
N PRO A 5 8.42 -28.24 28.92
CA PRO A 5 7.04 -27.81 28.96
C PRO A 5 6.30 -28.25 27.69
N ASP A 6 5.02 -28.61 27.84
CA ASP A 6 4.14 -28.88 26.71
C ASP A 6 3.81 -27.56 26.00
N LEU A 7 4.25 -27.45 24.74
CA LEU A 7 4.10 -26.26 23.90
C LEU A 7 2.94 -26.38 22.90
N SER A 8 2.06 -27.38 23.04
CA SER A 8 0.90 -27.53 22.14
C SER A 8 -0.12 -26.40 22.33
N LEU A 9 -0.63 -25.89 21.21
CA LEU A 9 -1.70 -24.89 21.14
C LEU A 9 -2.98 -25.53 20.55
N PRO A 10 -4.18 -25.06 20.94
CA PRO A 10 -5.41 -25.39 20.23
C PRO A 10 -5.32 -24.87 18.79
N PRO A 11 -5.76 -25.60 17.75
CA PRO A 11 -5.52 -25.21 16.36
C PRO A 11 -6.14 -23.87 15.95
N THR A 12 -7.15 -23.39 16.69
CA THR A 12 -7.82 -22.11 16.43
C THR A 12 -8.06 -21.34 17.73
N ALA A 13 -8.23 -20.02 17.62
CA ALA A 13 -8.58 -19.15 18.73
C ALA A 13 -9.80 -18.25 18.45
N PRO A 14 -10.59 -17.87 19.48
CA PRO A 14 -11.77 -17.03 19.32
C PRO A 14 -11.41 -15.53 19.30
N VAL A 15 -10.50 -15.13 18.41
CA VAL A 15 -9.96 -13.75 18.33
C VAL A 15 -10.44 -12.96 17.10
N GLU A 16 -11.34 -13.55 16.29
CA GLU A 16 -11.85 -12.95 15.04
C GLU A 16 -12.39 -11.53 15.21
N ARG A 17 -12.97 -11.21 16.38
CA ARG A 17 -13.50 -9.87 16.69
C ARG A 17 -12.46 -8.76 16.54
N TYR A 18 -11.18 -9.07 16.73
CA TYR A 18 -10.08 -8.10 16.68
C TYR A 18 -9.60 -7.79 15.26
N ARG A 19 -9.96 -8.61 14.24
CA ARG A 19 -9.58 -8.38 12.83
C ARG A 19 -10.08 -7.05 12.26
N ASN A 20 -11.22 -6.59 12.76
CA ASN A 20 -11.91 -5.40 12.24
C ASN A 20 -11.73 -4.17 13.15
N GLU A 21 -10.93 -4.28 14.20
CA GLU A 21 -10.68 -3.16 15.10
C GLU A 21 -9.58 -2.24 14.55
N PRO A 22 -9.64 -0.92 14.82
CA PRO A 22 -8.58 -0.01 14.42
C PRO A 22 -7.24 -0.44 15.01
N MET A 23 -6.17 -0.42 14.21
CA MET A 23 -4.82 -0.79 14.66
C MET A 23 -4.44 0.01 15.92
N SER A 24 -4.37 -0.67 17.06
CA SER A 24 -3.85 -0.13 18.31
C SER A 24 -2.52 -0.82 18.61
N LEU A 25 -1.44 -0.04 18.66
CA LEU A 25 -0.09 -0.51 19.02
C LEU A 25 -0.01 -0.79 20.53
N LEU A 26 -0.74 -1.80 20.97
CA LEU A 26 -0.73 -2.24 22.36
C LEU A 26 0.57 -3.00 22.65
N PRO A 27 1.08 -2.93 23.90
CA PRO A 27 2.26 -3.69 24.26
C PRO A 27 1.98 -5.19 24.19
N THR A 28 2.96 -5.95 23.74
CA THR A 28 2.96 -7.41 23.71
C THR A 28 3.15 -7.95 25.12
N ALA A 29 2.33 -8.92 25.52
CA ALA A 29 2.48 -9.56 26.82
C ALA A 29 3.67 -10.54 26.82
N LEU A 30 4.53 -10.46 27.86
CA LEU A 30 5.63 -11.39 28.09
C LEU A 30 5.32 -12.32 29.29
N TYR A 31 5.35 -13.62 29.03
CA TYR A 31 5.11 -14.67 30.01
C TYR A 31 6.33 -15.58 30.18
N THR A 32 6.32 -16.41 31.23
CA THR A 32 7.33 -17.44 31.43
C THR A 32 6.76 -18.75 31.96
N LEU A 33 7.16 -19.87 31.35
CA LEU A 33 6.87 -21.25 31.80
C LEU A 33 7.97 -21.82 32.70
N VAL A 34 9.08 -21.10 32.83
CA VAL A 34 10.25 -21.49 33.61
C VAL A 34 10.49 -20.54 34.75
N GLU A 35 11.25 -21.00 35.74
CA GLU A 35 11.60 -20.18 36.88
C GLU A 35 12.74 -19.22 36.52
N LEU A 36 12.38 -17.95 36.26
CA LEU A 36 13.29 -16.80 36.15
C LEU A 36 13.13 -15.91 37.38
N SER A 37 14.20 -15.39 37.97
CA SER A 37 14.11 -14.33 38.99
C SER A 37 13.47 -13.06 38.42
N ASP A 38 13.02 -12.14 39.28
CA ASP A 38 12.46 -10.86 38.82
C ASP A 38 13.49 -10.06 38.00
N GLY A 39 14.77 -10.12 38.39
CA GLY A 39 15.86 -9.49 37.64
C GLY A 39 16.04 -10.08 36.24
N GLU A 40 15.99 -11.41 36.12
CA GLU A 40 16.07 -12.12 34.82
C GLU A 40 14.87 -11.86 33.94
N LEU A 41 13.66 -11.77 34.52
CA LEU A 41 12.44 -11.52 33.76
C LEU A 41 12.39 -10.08 33.21
N HIS A 42 12.83 -9.08 34.01
CA HIS A 42 13.00 -7.71 33.51
C HIS A 42 14.16 -7.59 32.52
N GLU A 43 15.22 -8.37 32.67
CA GLU A 43 16.29 -8.44 31.67
C GLU A 43 15.78 -9.02 30.36
N LEU A 44 15.02 -10.10 30.40
CA LEU A 44 14.39 -10.66 29.21
C LEU A 44 13.47 -9.64 28.53
N GLN A 45 12.64 -8.92 29.30
CA GLN A 45 11.80 -7.85 28.76
C GLN A 45 12.63 -6.80 28.00
N ARG A 46 13.71 -6.30 28.61
CA ARG A 46 14.62 -5.35 27.96
C ARG A 46 15.26 -5.94 26.71
N GLN A 47 15.62 -7.22 26.74
CA GLN A 47 16.17 -7.89 25.57
C GLN A 47 15.11 -8.00 24.47
N CYS A 48 13.86 -8.34 24.78
CA CYS A 48 12.77 -8.33 23.81
C CYS A 48 12.55 -6.99 23.11
N GLU A 49 12.91 -5.88 23.76
CA GLU A 49 12.81 -4.53 23.21
C GLU A 49 14.14 -4.03 22.64
N SER A 50 15.24 -4.78 22.76
CA SER A 50 16.59 -4.31 22.39
C SER A 50 16.77 -4.08 20.89
N GLY A 51 16.05 -4.82 20.05
CA GLY A 51 15.98 -4.59 18.61
C GLY A 51 15.08 -3.41 18.20
N ILE A 52 14.29 -2.85 19.13
CA ILE A 52 13.41 -1.71 18.87
C ILE A 52 14.17 -0.43 19.23
N PRO A 53 14.50 0.43 18.25
CA PRO A 53 15.20 1.68 18.53
C PRO A 53 14.40 2.54 19.50
N ASP A 54 15.06 3.00 20.57
CA ASP A 54 14.50 3.94 21.55
C ASP A 54 13.28 3.45 22.34
N ALA A 55 13.05 2.14 22.41
CA ALA A 55 12.05 1.59 23.31
C ALA A 55 12.34 1.97 24.77
N THR A 56 11.39 2.65 25.42
CA THR A 56 11.40 2.70 26.89
C THR A 56 11.03 1.30 27.38
N PRO A 57 11.74 0.75 28.38
CA PRO A 57 11.40 -0.56 28.92
C PRO A 57 9.91 -0.65 29.28
N GLY A 58 9.17 -1.53 28.62
CA GLY A 58 7.73 -1.72 28.84
C GLY A 58 6.79 -0.97 27.91
N ASP A 59 7.29 -0.27 26.90
CA ASP A 59 6.45 0.37 25.87
C ASP A 59 5.90 -0.65 24.86
N ASN A 60 6.73 -1.63 24.44
CA ASN A 60 6.39 -2.57 23.37
C ASN A 60 6.22 -3.99 23.88
N VAL A 61 6.99 -4.39 24.89
CA VAL A 61 6.89 -5.70 25.54
C VAL A 61 6.78 -5.48 27.03
N ARG A 62 5.70 -5.98 27.63
CA ARG A 62 5.38 -5.69 29.03
C ARG A 62 4.97 -6.95 29.78
N LEU A 63 5.43 -7.03 31.03
CA LEU A 63 5.02 -8.07 31.97
C LEU A 63 3.60 -7.77 32.47
N PRO A 64 2.66 -8.73 32.42
CA PRO A 64 1.33 -8.59 33.01
C PRO A 64 1.36 -8.75 34.54
N ALA A 65 2.15 -7.91 35.22
CA ALA A 65 2.42 -7.99 36.66
C ALA A 65 1.16 -7.82 37.53
N ASP A 66 0.18 -7.05 37.06
CA ASP A 66 -1.08 -6.82 37.77
C ASP A 66 -2.06 -8.00 37.70
N THR A 67 -1.74 -9.04 36.93
CA THR A 67 -2.58 -10.24 36.78
C THR A 67 -1.77 -11.51 37.03
N GLN A 68 -1.05 -12.01 36.03
CA GLN A 68 -0.15 -13.15 36.17
C GLN A 68 0.83 -13.24 34.98
N ALA A 69 2.14 -13.09 35.23
CA ALA A 69 3.19 -13.29 34.21
C ALA A 69 3.88 -14.67 34.28
N ARG A 70 3.74 -15.36 35.42
CA ARG A 70 4.50 -16.58 35.75
C ARG A 70 3.58 -17.80 35.72
N PHE A 71 3.89 -18.74 34.82
CA PHE A 71 3.19 -20.00 34.60
C PHE A 71 4.16 -21.18 34.77
N ILE A 72 4.95 -21.13 35.84
CA ILE A 72 6.08 -22.04 36.07
C ILE A 72 5.58 -23.50 36.09
N GLY A 73 6.15 -24.33 35.21
CA GLY A 73 5.80 -25.74 35.09
C GLY A 73 4.41 -26.03 34.50
N SER A 74 3.69 -25.01 34.05
CA SER A 74 2.40 -25.16 33.35
C SER A 74 2.62 -25.39 31.85
N PRO A 75 1.65 -26.00 31.14
CA PRO A 75 1.69 -26.06 29.68
C PRO A 75 1.46 -24.66 29.07
N LEU A 76 1.91 -24.47 27.82
CA LEU A 76 1.66 -23.24 27.04
C LEU A 76 0.17 -22.92 26.93
N ARG A 77 -0.68 -23.97 26.92
CA ARG A 77 -2.14 -23.84 26.95
C ARG A 77 -2.65 -22.95 28.10
N ALA A 78 -2.00 -22.96 29.27
CA ALA A 78 -2.40 -22.12 30.39
C ALA A 78 -2.15 -20.63 30.13
N VAL A 79 -1.07 -20.30 29.40
CA VAL A 79 -0.77 -18.93 28.96
C VAL A 79 -1.78 -18.49 27.90
N TYR A 80 -2.09 -19.36 26.94
CA TYR A 80 -3.12 -19.13 25.92
C TYR A 80 -4.48 -18.79 26.55
N ASP A 81 -4.97 -19.62 27.48
CA ASP A 81 -6.30 -19.40 28.09
C ASP A 81 -6.32 -18.09 28.89
N HIS A 82 -5.24 -17.78 29.61
CA HIS A 82 -5.11 -16.52 30.35
C HIS A 82 -5.05 -15.29 29.43
N HIS A 83 -4.31 -15.36 28.32
CA HIS A 83 -4.17 -14.25 27.38
C HIS A 83 -5.52 -13.90 26.72
N LEU A 84 -6.35 -14.91 26.41
CA LEU A 84 -7.73 -14.70 25.93
C LEU A 84 -8.62 -13.94 26.93
N GLU A 85 -8.41 -14.15 28.24
CA GLU A 85 -9.13 -13.41 29.29
C GLU A 85 -8.67 -11.94 29.41
N LEU A 86 -7.43 -11.64 28.99
CA LEU A 86 -6.90 -10.27 28.97
C LEU A 86 -7.35 -9.48 27.75
N GLY A 87 -7.60 -10.13 26.61
CA GLY A 87 -8.00 -9.49 25.36
C GLY A 87 -9.10 -8.42 25.52
N PRO A 88 -10.25 -8.69 26.19
CA PRO A 88 -11.31 -7.71 26.40
C PRO A 88 -10.90 -6.44 27.17
N ARG A 89 -9.77 -6.48 27.90
CA ARG A 89 -9.29 -5.35 28.70
C ARG A 89 -8.50 -4.34 27.88
N HIS A 90 -8.08 -4.69 26.65
CA HIS A 90 -7.28 -3.84 25.76
C HIS A 90 -6.02 -3.26 26.41
N THR A 91 -5.39 -4.02 27.31
CA THR A 91 -4.14 -3.62 27.97
C THR A 91 -2.89 -4.17 27.30
N PHE A 92 -3.05 -5.26 26.54
CA PHE A 92 -2.01 -5.92 25.76
C PHE A 92 -2.54 -6.23 24.36
N ASP A 93 -1.63 -6.48 23.42
CA ASP A 93 -2.01 -7.04 22.13
C ASP A 93 -2.87 -8.30 22.32
N PRO A 94 -4.05 -8.41 21.66
CA PRO A 94 -4.94 -9.55 21.85
C PRO A 94 -4.65 -10.75 20.93
N ILE A 95 -3.72 -10.61 19.98
CA ILE A 95 -3.38 -11.62 18.97
C ILE A 95 -2.00 -12.24 19.25
N TYR A 96 -1.02 -11.42 19.63
CA TYR A 96 0.38 -11.83 19.78
C TYR A 96 0.87 -11.78 21.23
N PHE A 97 1.64 -12.79 21.62
CA PHE A 97 2.35 -12.79 22.91
C PHE A 97 3.67 -13.57 22.88
N ILE A 98 4.54 -13.29 23.84
CA ILE A 98 5.90 -13.86 23.94
C ILE A 98 6.00 -14.74 25.19
N VAL A 99 6.65 -15.90 25.07
CA VAL A 99 6.82 -16.85 26.18
C VAL A 99 8.28 -17.32 26.30
N ALA A 100 8.86 -17.16 27.49
CA ALA A 100 10.09 -17.86 27.85
C ALA A 100 9.80 -19.30 28.27
N THR A 101 10.28 -20.25 27.46
CA THR A 101 10.09 -21.70 27.68
C THR A 101 11.33 -22.39 28.27
N HIS A 102 12.47 -21.71 28.30
CA HIS A 102 13.77 -22.21 28.77
C HIS A 102 14.50 -21.18 29.62
N LYS A 103 15.29 -21.62 30.60
CA LYS A 103 16.11 -20.70 31.42
C LYS A 103 17.23 -20.08 30.56
N GLU A 104 17.71 -20.83 29.58
CA GLU A 104 18.74 -20.46 28.61
C GLU A 104 18.16 -19.64 27.43
N TRP A 105 17.18 -18.77 27.69
CA TRP A 105 16.50 -17.97 26.65
C TRP A 105 17.44 -17.08 25.83
N LYS A 106 18.64 -16.77 26.35
CA LYS A 106 19.67 -16.00 25.63
C LYS A 106 20.19 -16.73 24.40
N THR A 107 20.38 -18.05 24.50
CA THR A 107 20.89 -18.88 23.40
C THR A 107 19.77 -19.59 22.65
N ARG A 108 18.71 -19.99 23.36
CA ARG A 108 17.58 -20.74 22.78
C ARG A 108 16.43 -19.87 22.28
N GLY A 109 16.49 -18.56 22.56
CA GLY A 109 15.43 -17.62 22.21
C GLY A 109 14.19 -17.73 23.09
N VAL A 110 13.13 -17.08 22.62
CA VAL A 110 11.78 -17.10 23.19
C VAL A 110 10.80 -17.67 22.17
N LEU A 111 9.67 -18.17 22.64
CA LEU A 111 8.57 -18.60 21.77
C LEU A 111 7.67 -17.38 21.49
N LEU A 112 7.56 -16.99 20.23
CA LEU A 112 6.56 -16.03 19.79
C LEU A 112 5.31 -16.80 19.36
N VAL A 113 4.14 -16.34 19.80
CA VAL A 113 2.85 -17.00 19.56
C VAL A 113 1.88 -16.05 18.89
N THR A 114 1.15 -16.54 17.89
CA THR A 114 -0.03 -15.89 17.31
C THR A 114 -1.30 -16.67 17.61
N LEU A 115 -2.38 -15.94 17.87
CA LEU A 115 -3.75 -16.44 17.93
C LEU A 115 -4.49 -16.32 16.59
N ASP A 116 -3.91 -15.60 15.64
CA ASP A 116 -4.41 -15.41 14.27
C ASP A 116 -3.23 -15.17 13.33
N ASP A 117 -2.89 -16.14 12.50
CA ASP A 117 -1.78 -16.05 11.54
C ASP A 117 -2.05 -15.06 10.38
N GLY A 118 -3.24 -14.46 10.32
CA GLY A 118 -3.62 -13.49 9.29
C GLY A 118 -4.00 -14.12 7.96
N ASN A 119 -4.16 -15.44 7.88
CA ASN A 119 -4.66 -16.11 6.69
C ASN A 119 -6.19 -15.98 6.59
N PHE A 120 -6.65 -15.00 5.82
CA PHE A 120 -8.08 -14.75 5.61
C PHE A 120 -8.77 -15.73 4.65
N ASP A 121 -8.01 -16.56 3.94
CA ASP A 121 -8.55 -17.54 3.00
C ASP A 121 -9.04 -18.83 3.70
N GLU A 122 -8.63 -19.05 4.95
CA GLU A 122 -9.06 -20.18 5.77
C GLU A 122 -10.11 -19.79 6.83
N ALA A 123 -11.03 -20.71 7.12
CA ALA A 123 -12.09 -20.45 8.08
C ALA A 123 -11.55 -20.56 9.52
N GLY A 124 -11.55 -19.43 10.24
CA GLY A 124 -11.14 -19.33 11.64
C GLY A 124 -9.89 -18.46 11.82
N CYS A 125 -9.44 -18.31 13.07
CA CYS A 125 -8.17 -17.69 13.43
C CYS A 125 -7.21 -18.81 13.83
N SER A 126 -6.30 -19.18 12.94
CA SER A 126 -5.32 -20.25 13.17
C SER A 126 -4.26 -19.81 14.16
N THR A 127 -3.95 -20.65 15.13
CA THR A 127 -2.85 -20.39 16.07
C THR A 127 -1.56 -20.98 15.54
N ASP A 128 -0.45 -20.32 15.79
CA ASP A 128 0.87 -20.86 15.48
C ASP A 128 1.93 -20.28 16.42
N SER A 129 3.12 -20.88 16.43
CA SER A 129 4.25 -20.40 17.21
C SER A 129 5.59 -20.78 16.58
N PHE A 130 6.62 -19.97 16.84
CA PHE A 130 8.00 -20.30 16.47
C PHE A 130 9.01 -19.70 17.44
N PHE A 131 10.21 -20.27 17.48
CA PHE A 131 11.29 -19.75 18.31
C PHE A 131 12.02 -18.61 17.61
N ILE A 132 12.24 -17.52 18.32
CA ILE A 132 12.94 -16.33 17.83
C ILE A 132 13.96 -15.86 18.86
N LYS A 133 15.04 -15.20 18.43
CA LYS A 133 15.96 -14.57 19.39
C LYS A 133 15.20 -13.55 20.23
N ALA A 134 15.49 -13.52 21.53
CA ALA A 134 14.86 -12.53 22.42
C ALA A 134 15.00 -11.11 21.85
N ALA A 135 16.19 -10.73 21.37
CA ALA A 135 16.48 -9.42 20.79
C ALA A 135 15.57 -8.97 19.63
N GLU A 136 14.98 -9.92 18.89
CA GLU A 136 14.20 -9.66 17.68
C GLU A 136 12.68 -9.69 17.95
N ALA A 137 12.26 -10.34 19.05
CA ALA A 137 10.85 -10.65 19.31
C ALA A 137 9.92 -9.42 19.36
N GLY A 138 10.31 -8.36 20.07
CA GLY A 138 9.47 -7.17 20.18
C GLY A 138 9.32 -6.44 18.84
N LEU A 139 10.42 -6.31 18.08
CA LEU A 139 10.39 -5.65 16.76
C LEU A 139 9.54 -6.45 15.76
N THR A 140 9.65 -7.78 15.77
CA THR A 140 8.81 -8.66 14.97
C THR A 140 7.33 -8.44 15.26
N VAL A 141 6.92 -8.38 16.54
CA VAL A 141 5.50 -8.11 16.85
C VAL A 141 5.08 -6.72 16.41
N SER A 142 5.91 -5.69 16.60
CA SER A 142 5.59 -4.35 16.08
C SER A 142 5.41 -4.34 14.56
N ASN A 143 6.23 -5.09 13.81
CA ASN A 143 6.08 -5.23 12.35
C ASN A 143 4.76 -5.92 11.97
N LEU A 144 4.38 -6.98 12.69
CA LEU A 144 3.11 -7.69 12.48
C LEU A 144 1.91 -6.78 12.78
N GLN A 145 1.96 -6.02 13.88
CA GLN A 145 0.89 -5.10 14.28
C GLN A 145 0.61 -3.98 13.28
N VAL A 146 1.64 -3.46 12.60
CA VAL A 146 1.50 -2.41 11.57
C VAL A 146 1.32 -2.98 10.15
N GLY A 147 1.30 -4.31 10.00
CA GLY A 147 1.21 -4.98 8.71
C GLY A 147 2.43 -4.74 7.80
N ASN A 148 3.63 -4.57 8.39
CA ASN A 148 4.89 -4.47 7.64
C ASN A 148 5.37 -5.85 7.14
N SER A 149 4.99 -6.90 7.84
CA SER A 149 5.22 -8.30 7.49
C SER A 149 4.01 -9.15 7.90
N ASP A 150 3.88 -10.35 7.34
CA ASP A 150 2.92 -11.35 7.81
C ASP A 150 3.59 -12.42 8.69
N TRP A 151 2.75 -13.26 9.31
CA TRP A 151 3.21 -14.27 10.25
C TRP A 151 4.14 -15.32 9.61
N SER A 152 3.85 -15.72 8.37
CA SER A 152 4.64 -16.72 7.65
C SER A 152 6.01 -16.16 7.30
N GLU A 153 6.08 -14.90 6.88
CA GLU A 153 7.32 -14.18 6.57
C GLU A 153 8.26 -14.06 7.79
N GLU A 154 7.73 -13.70 8.95
CA GLU A 154 8.53 -13.56 10.18
C GLU A 154 9.05 -14.92 10.66
N LYS A 155 8.22 -15.97 10.56
CA LYS A 155 8.61 -17.34 10.90
C LYS A 155 9.76 -17.82 10.02
N GLU A 156 9.66 -17.67 8.69
CA GLU A 156 10.74 -18.06 7.78
C GLU A 156 12.04 -17.29 8.01
N SER A 157 11.95 -16.03 8.42
CA SER A 157 13.11 -15.13 8.56
C SER A 157 13.88 -15.33 9.87
N TYR A 158 13.18 -15.70 10.94
CA TYR A 158 13.72 -15.65 12.31
C TYR A 158 13.62 -16.95 13.10
N GLU A 159 12.99 -18.00 12.55
CA GLU A 159 12.86 -19.27 13.25
C GLU A 159 14.23 -19.88 13.59
N THR A 160 14.48 -20.04 14.89
CA THR A 160 15.65 -20.74 15.40
C THR A 160 15.30 -22.19 15.75
N PRO A 161 16.20 -23.16 15.49
CA PRO A 161 15.94 -24.55 15.85
C PRO A 161 15.87 -24.73 17.38
N PRO A 162 14.95 -25.56 17.90
CA PRO A 162 14.74 -25.73 19.34
C PRO A 162 15.93 -26.37 20.07
N SER A 163 16.84 -27.05 19.35
CA SER A 163 18.07 -27.63 19.89
C SER A 163 19.25 -26.69 19.66
N GLY A 164 19.66 -25.97 20.70
CA GLY A 164 20.90 -25.19 20.70
C GLY A 164 22.11 -26.12 20.63
N HIS A 165 22.47 -26.57 19.43
CA HIS A 165 23.77 -27.17 19.21
C HIS A 165 24.80 -26.04 19.13
N ASP A 166 25.63 -26.01 20.17
CA ASP A 166 26.79 -25.15 20.35
C ASP A 166 27.59 -25.01 19.06
N ASN A 167 27.76 -23.76 18.63
CA ASN A 167 28.95 -23.30 17.91
C ASN A 167 29.42 -22.04 18.64
N ASP A 168 29.79 -22.20 19.90
CA ASP A 168 30.67 -21.27 20.60
C ASP A 168 32.08 -21.89 20.52
N ASP A 169 32.92 -21.29 19.66
CA ASP A 169 34.36 -21.07 19.83
C ASP A 169 34.97 -20.74 18.46
N ASP A 170 35.08 -19.45 18.15
CA ASP A 170 36.40 -18.82 18.07
C ASP A 170 36.24 -17.30 17.91
N ASP A 171 36.65 -16.59 18.96
CA ASP A 171 37.27 -15.27 18.86
C ASP A 171 38.40 -15.37 17.81
N HIS A 172 38.07 -15.08 16.56
CA HIS A 172 39.05 -14.69 15.56
C HIS A 172 38.77 -13.27 15.13
N ASP A 173 39.58 -12.37 15.69
CA ASP A 173 40.01 -11.13 15.06
C ASP A 173 40.28 -11.37 13.56
N TYR A 174 39.30 -11.10 12.71
CA TYR A 174 39.54 -10.81 11.30
C TYR A 174 39.74 -9.31 11.15
N ILE A 175 40.89 -8.84 11.64
CA ILE A 175 41.62 -7.79 10.93
C ILE A 175 42.65 -8.54 10.07
N ASP A 176 42.27 -8.89 8.85
CA ASP A 176 43.19 -8.86 7.71
C ASP A 176 42.36 -8.83 6.41
N ASP A 177 42.25 -7.60 5.90
CA ASP A 177 42.55 -7.17 4.55
C ASP A 177 42.26 -8.10 3.35
N ASN A 178 41.62 -7.47 2.36
CA ASN A 178 41.43 -7.93 0.98
C ASN A 178 40.49 -9.12 0.78
N ASP A 179 39.19 -8.80 0.82
CA ASP A 179 38.43 -8.96 -0.42
C ASP A 179 37.70 -7.64 -0.71
N GLU A 180 38.35 -6.82 -1.55
CA GLU A 180 37.65 -5.87 -2.41
C GLU A 180 36.73 -6.67 -3.37
N SER A 181 35.69 -7.29 -2.84
CA SER A 181 34.45 -7.43 -3.58
C SER A 181 33.54 -6.33 -3.08
N ASP A 182 33.91 -5.11 -3.48
CA ASP A 182 33.00 -3.99 -3.59
C ASP A 182 31.89 -4.44 -4.55
N SER A 183 30.92 -5.17 -3.99
CA SER A 183 29.64 -5.44 -4.63
C SER A 183 28.99 -4.06 -4.75
N SER A 184 29.32 -3.40 -5.85
CA SER A 184 28.82 -2.11 -6.32
C SER A 184 27.29 -2.03 -6.40
N ASP A 185 26.58 -3.07 -5.97
CA ASP A 185 25.14 -3.21 -5.97
C ASP A 185 24.57 -3.55 -4.59
N SER A 186 25.25 -3.21 -3.48
CA SER A 186 24.69 -3.30 -2.11
C SER A 186 23.75 -2.14 -1.75
N GLY A 187 23.64 -1.13 -2.61
CA GLY A 187 22.72 0.00 -2.43
C GLY A 187 23.17 1.00 -1.37
N PRO A 188 22.41 2.09 -1.17
CA PRO A 188 22.77 3.14 -0.23
C PRO A 188 22.81 2.60 1.19
N ASP A 189 23.64 3.23 2.02
CA ASP A 189 23.71 2.89 3.43
C ASP A 189 22.38 3.19 4.14
N PRO A 190 22.01 2.38 5.14
CA PRO A 190 20.84 2.66 5.93
C PRO A 190 20.98 4.04 6.60
N PRO A 191 19.88 4.77 6.75
CA PRO A 191 19.88 6.02 7.50
C PRO A 191 20.47 5.81 8.91
N PRO A 192 21.19 6.79 9.48
CA PRO A 192 21.68 6.71 10.85
C PRO A 192 20.62 6.26 11.86
N ALA A 193 20.98 5.35 12.77
CA ALA A 193 20.04 4.73 13.72
C ALA A 193 19.25 5.74 14.59
N HIS A 194 19.74 6.97 14.75
CA HIS A 194 19.09 8.04 15.54
C HIS A 194 17.91 8.74 14.85
N ILE A 195 17.48 8.30 13.66
CA ILE A 195 16.32 8.86 12.96
C ILE A 195 15.04 8.19 13.49
N LYS A 196 14.34 8.88 14.39
CA LYS A 196 13.30 8.27 15.28
C LYS A 196 11.83 8.46 14.85
N HIS A 197 11.55 9.19 13.77
CA HIS A 197 10.19 9.64 13.44
C HIS A 197 9.62 9.04 12.15
N ILE A 198 10.28 8.03 11.58
CA ILE A 198 9.90 7.42 10.29
C ILE A 198 9.93 5.90 10.45
N ASP A 199 8.79 5.27 10.68
CA ASP A 199 8.77 3.82 10.96
C ASP A 199 9.16 3.01 9.71
N THR A 200 8.83 3.52 8.52
CA THR A 200 9.13 2.86 7.25
C THR A 200 9.54 3.86 6.17
N PHE A 201 10.56 3.52 5.39
CA PHE A 201 11.03 4.29 4.25
C PHE A 201 10.45 3.75 2.93
N ALA A 202 10.07 4.65 2.03
CA ALA A 202 9.59 4.31 0.71
C ALA A 202 10.76 4.10 -0.27
N PRO A 203 10.99 2.88 -0.79
CA PRO A 203 12.08 2.61 -1.71
C PRO A 203 11.75 3.15 -3.11
N LEU A 204 12.68 3.89 -3.71
CA LEU A 204 12.60 4.44 -5.06
C LEU A 204 13.72 3.91 -5.95
N TYR A 205 13.34 3.32 -7.08
CA TYR A 205 14.24 2.90 -8.14
C TYR A 205 14.04 3.81 -9.35
N VAL A 206 15.11 4.20 -10.02
CA VAL A 206 15.01 5.12 -11.17
C VAL A 206 15.73 4.55 -12.39
N THR A 207 15.19 4.76 -13.58
CA THR A 207 15.93 4.47 -14.82
C THR A 207 17.04 5.49 -15.05
N SER A 208 18.01 5.15 -15.90
CA SER A 208 19.07 6.07 -16.32
C SER A 208 18.49 7.35 -16.95
N GLY A 209 19.08 8.50 -16.65
CA GLY A 209 18.64 9.81 -17.15
C GLY A 209 17.75 10.60 -16.19
N ILE A 210 17.41 10.03 -15.02
CA ILE A 210 16.68 10.71 -13.96
C ILE A 210 17.64 11.18 -12.86
N ASP A 211 17.53 12.44 -12.46
CA ASP A 211 18.11 12.93 -11.21
C ASP A 211 17.26 12.43 -10.03
N ALA A 212 17.72 11.34 -9.41
CA ALA A 212 17.06 10.73 -8.26
C ALA A 212 16.88 11.71 -7.10
N GLY A 213 17.88 12.56 -6.82
CA GLY A 213 17.82 13.51 -5.72
C GLY A 213 16.75 14.58 -5.93
N LYS A 214 16.60 15.06 -7.17
CA LYS A 214 15.52 15.98 -7.54
C LYS A 214 14.13 15.33 -7.45
N LEU A 215 14.00 14.08 -7.91
CA LEU A 215 12.73 13.35 -7.83
C LEU A 215 12.33 13.06 -6.38
N VAL A 216 13.27 12.62 -5.55
CA VAL A 216 13.07 12.40 -4.12
C VAL A 216 12.54 13.68 -3.45
N ARG A 217 13.18 14.85 -3.67
CA ARG A 217 12.68 16.13 -3.11
C ARG A 217 11.29 16.52 -3.59
N ARG A 218 10.93 16.15 -4.83
CA ARG A 218 9.62 16.47 -5.42
C ARG A 218 8.50 15.63 -4.82
N LEU A 219 8.78 14.37 -4.49
CA LEU A 219 7.80 13.45 -3.92
C LEU A 219 7.70 13.57 -2.39
N GLU A 220 8.76 14.05 -1.75
CA GLU A 220 8.88 14.07 -0.29
C GLU A 220 7.86 15.03 0.38
N PRO A 221 7.02 14.52 1.30
CA PRO A 221 6.11 15.34 2.09
C PRO A 221 6.80 16.47 2.84
N GLY A 222 6.38 17.72 2.59
CA GLY A 222 6.91 18.89 3.25
C GLY A 222 8.41 19.10 3.04
N SER A 223 8.96 18.70 1.88
CA SER A 223 10.39 18.75 1.56
C SER A 223 11.04 20.11 1.86
N SER A 224 10.33 21.20 1.64
CA SER A 224 10.77 22.58 1.94
C SER A 224 11.03 22.86 3.43
N ARG A 225 10.41 22.08 4.33
CA ARG A 225 10.56 22.20 5.79
C ARG A 225 11.63 21.27 6.35
N LYS A 226 12.04 20.27 5.56
CA LYS A 226 13.02 19.24 5.92
C LYS A 226 14.42 19.66 5.49
N LYS A 227 15.26 19.99 6.47
CA LYS A 227 16.59 20.60 6.22
C LYS A 227 17.68 19.55 6.00
N LYS A 228 17.43 18.30 6.40
CA LYS A 228 18.40 17.20 6.32
C LYS A 228 17.80 16.04 5.53
N PRO A 229 17.98 15.98 4.20
CA PRO A 229 17.41 14.91 3.38
C PRO A 229 17.82 13.49 3.80
N GLU A 230 19.05 13.34 4.27
CA GLU A 230 19.59 12.09 4.78
C GLU A 230 18.86 11.56 6.01
N THR A 231 18.24 12.44 6.82
CA THR A 231 17.54 12.04 8.03
C THR A 231 16.03 12.16 7.95
N ASP A 232 15.54 13.22 7.31
CA ASP A 232 14.15 13.64 7.47
C ASP A 232 13.24 13.10 6.37
N TYR A 233 13.81 12.60 5.27
CA TYR A 233 13.03 12.18 4.12
C TYR A 233 12.56 10.73 4.28
N ILE A 234 11.30 10.47 3.92
CA ILE A 234 10.70 9.14 3.93
C ILE A 234 11.10 8.38 2.66
N ILE A 235 11.30 9.09 1.55
CA ILE A 235 11.61 8.46 0.27
C ILE A 235 13.13 8.25 0.15
N ARG A 236 13.52 7.03 -0.25
CA ARG A 236 14.91 6.61 -0.36
C ARG A 236 15.19 6.02 -1.73
N TRP A 237 16.01 6.71 -2.51
CA TRP A 237 16.60 6.15 -3.73
C TRP A 237 17.40 4.89 -3.39
N GLN A 238 17.22 3.80 -4.14
CA GLN A 238 17.83 2.48 -3.89
C GLN A 238 18.81 2.03 -4.98
N ALA A 239 18.54 2.35 -6.24
CA ALA A 239 19.42 2.04 -7.36
C ALA A 239 19.01 2.83 -8.62
N THR A 240 19.97 2.98 -9.53
CA THR A 240 19.69 3.35 -10.92
C THR A 240 19.68 2.08 -11.77
N LEU A 241 18.55 1.83 -12.42
CA LEU A 241 18.28 0.67 -13.27
C LEU A 241 18.66 0.97 -14.73
N LYS A 242 18.91 -0.08 -15.50
CA LYS A 242 19.30 0.03 -16.92
C LYS A 242 18.34 -0.81 -17.77
N PRO A 243 17.57 -0.20 -18.68
CA PRO A 243 16.57 -0.92 -19.46
C PRO A 243 17.23 -1.93 -20.41
N GLN A 244 16.63 -3.11 -20.55
CA GLN A 244 17.01 -4.15 -21.49
C GLN A 244 15.81 -4.52 -22.40
N PRO A 245 15.92 -4.31 -23.73
CA PRO A 245 17.04 -3.74 -24.48
C PRO A 245 17.22 -2.23 -24.20
N PRO A 246 18.41 -1.67 -24.48
CA PRO A 246 18.66 -0.25 -24.29
C PRO A 246 17.71 0.59 -25.14
N SER A 247 17.07 1.58 -24.50
CA SER A 247 16.12 2.48 -25.16
C SER A 247 16.76 3.23 -26.33
N SER A 248 16.03 3.39 -27.44
CA SER A 248 16.53 4.18 -28.57
C SER A 248 16.60 5.66 -28.16
N PRO A 249 17.65 6.41 -28.54
CA PRO A 249 17.77 7.83 -28.20
C PRO A 249 16.59 8.70 -28.66
N SER A 250 15.93 8.30 -29.76
CA SER A 250 14.74 8.96 -30.33
C SER A 250 13.55 8.99 -29.38
N ASP A 251 13.37 7.93 -28.58
CA ASP A 251 12.19 7.70 -27.74
C ASP A 251 12.20 8.62 -26.51
N SER A 252 13.34 9.21 -26.18
CA SER A 252 13.53 10.05 -25.00
C SER A 252 13.20 11.53 -25.19
N SER A 253 12.98 12.00 -26.41
CA SER A 253 12.86 13.44 -26.69
C SER A 253 11.44 13.99 -26.61
N ASN A 254 10.43 13.17 -26.93
CA ASN A 254 9.03 13.58 -26.93
C ASN A 254 8.35 13.14 -25.62
N PRO A 255 7.96 14.08 -24.74
CA PRO A 255 7.28 13.75 -23.48
C PRO A 255 5.88 13.17 -23.67
N MET A 256 5.32 13.18 -24.89
CA MET A 256 4.00 12.62 -25.18
C MET A 256 4.04 11.14 -25.59
N VAL A 257 5.22 10.55 -25.76
CA VAL A 257 5.33 9.12 -26.11
C VAL A 257 5.21 8.29 -24.83
N PRO A 258 4.21 7.40 -24.70
CA PRO A 258 4.08 6.57 -23.51
C PRO A 258 5.30 5.67 -23.31
N PRO A 259 5.65 5.33 -22.05
CA PRO A 259 6.72 4.38 -21.78
C PRO A 259 6.39 3.01 -22.40
N ASP A 260 7.40 2.37 -22.99
CA ASP A 260 7.26 1.03 -23.56
C ASP A 260 6.93 0.02 -22.44
N PRO A 261 5.78 -0.69 -22.50
CA PRO A 261 5.39 -1.65 -21.48
C PRO A 261 6.43 -2.75 -21.23
N THR A 262 7.18 -3.16 -22.26
CA THR A 262 8.23 -4.18 -22.13
C THR A 262 9.42 -3.67 -21.33
N VAL A 263 9.81 -2.42 -21.56
CA VAL A 263 10.86 -1.73 -20.80
C VAL A 263 10.41 -1.49 -19.37
N THR A 264 9.16 -1.05 -19.16
CA THR A 264 8.60 -0.90 -17.82
C THR A 264 8.63 -2.23 -17.05
N ALA A 265 8.22 -3.33 -17.68
CA ALA A 265 8.22 -4.66 -17.05
C ALA A 265 9.63 -5.13 -16.68
N ASP A 266 10.62 -4.92 -17.56
CA ASP A 266 12.04 -5.20 -17.27
C ASP A 266 12.54 -4.40 -16.06
N LEU A 267 12.30 -3.09 -16.03
CA LEU A 267 12.73 -2.22 -14.93
C LEU A 267 12.06 -2.61 -13.60
N VAL A 268 10.77 -2.97 -13.62
CA VAL A 268 10.07 -3.51 -12.45
C VAL A 268 10.70 -4.81 -11.98
N ALA A 269 11.01 -5.75 -12.89
CA ALA A 269 11.67 -7.01 -12.54
C ALA A 269 13.07 -6.78 -11.93
N GLN A 270 13.84 -5.82 -12.47
CA GLN A 270 15.12 -5.43 -11.90
C GLN A 270 14.98 -4.82 -10.50
N ALA A 271 13.97 -3.97 -10.27
CA ALA A 271 13.71 -3.43 -8.94
C ALA A 271 13.38 -4.54 -7.93
N CYS A 272 12.46 -5.45 -8.31
CA CYS A 272 12.02 -6.57 -7.47
C CYS A 272 13.18 -7.51 -7.11
N SER A 273 14.04 -7.87 -8.08
CA SER A 273 15.19 -8.75 -7.82
C SER A 273 16.23 -8.15 -6.88
N ARG A 274 16.40 -6.82 -6.87
CA ARG A 274 17.34 -6.14 -5.96
C ARG A 274 16.73 -5.85 -4.60
N HIS A 275 15.41 -5.76 -4.49
CA HIS A 275 14.74 -5.30 -3.28
C HIS A 275 15.01 -6.18 -2.03
N PRO A 276 15.04 -7.53 -2.11
CA PRO A 276 15.37 -8.38 -0.97
C PRO A 276 16.73 -8.10 -0.34
N SER A 277 17.77 -7.85 -1.14
CA SER A 277 19.09 -7.51 -0.59
C SER A 277 19.10 -6.13 0.05
N ARG A 278 18.34 -5.18 -0.50
CA ARG A 278 18.16 -3.83 0.07
C ARG A 278 17.45 -3.89 1.43
N CYS A 279 16.38 -4.67 1.55
CA CYS A 279 15.65 -4.83 2.81
C CYS A 279 16.47 -5.55 3.89
N ARG A 280 17.36 -6.48 3.51
CA ARG A 280 18.31 -7.09 4.45
C ARG A 280 19.30 -6.07 5.00
N LYS A 281 19.79 -5.15 4.15
CA LYS A 281 20.71 -4.07 4.56
C LYS A 281 20.01 -2.98 5.37
N ASN A 282 18.77 -2.65 5.02
CA ASN A 282 17.95 -1.65 5.71
C ASN A 282 16.56 -2.24 6.03
N PRO A 283 16.38 -2.81 7.24
CA PRO A 283 15.12 -3.42 7.66
C PRO A 283 13.92 -2.45 7.71
N ARG A 284 14.17 -1.13 7.68
CA ARG A 284 13.13 -0.10 7.67
C ARG A 284 12.63 0.25 6.28
N LEU A 285 13.12 -0.38 5.20
CA LEU A 285 12.53 -0.22 3.87
C LEU A 285 11.18 -0.93 3.81
N ASN A 286 10.20 -0.29 3.19
CA ASN A 286 8.89 -0.90 2.95
C ASN A 286 9.04 -2.16 2.10
N ARG A 287 8.61 -3.31 2.64
CA ARG A 287 8.72 -4.61 1.98
C ARG A 287 7.56 -4.90 1.03
N THR A 288 6.41 -4.25 1.21
CA THR A 288 5.21 -4.56 0.43
C THR A 288 5.05 -3.67 -0.81
N ARG A 289 5.75 -2.54 -0.87
CA ARG A 289 5.60 -1.53 -1.93
C ARG A 289 6.91 -0.85 -2.29
N LEU A 290 7.17 -0.75 -3.59
CA LEU A 290 8.25 0.07 -4.14
C LEU A 290 7.78 0.99 -5.26
N LEU A 291 8.57 2.06 -5.50
CA LEU A 291 8.35 3.00 -6.58
C LEU A 291 9.41 2.80 -7.67
N VAL A 292 8.98 2.75 -8.92
CA VAL A 292 9.86 2.73 -10.10
C VAL A 292 9.59 3.94 -10.98
N ALA A 293 10.61 4.77 -11.20
CA ALA A 293 10.59 5.82 -12.20
C ALA A 293 11.17 5.26 -13.51
N ASP A 294 10.32 4.79 -14.40
CA ASP A 294 10.67 4.06 -15.61
C ASP A 294 10.94 4.96 -16.82
N THR A 295 10.64 6.25 -16.72
CA THR A 295 10.82 7.24 -17.78
C THR A 295 11.37 8.56 -17.26
N PRO A 296 12.26 9.26 -18.00
CA PRO A 296 12.68 10.62 -17.66
C PRO A 296 11.52 11.63 -17.68
N HIS A 297 10.42 11.31 -18.37
CA HIS A 297 9.21 12.13 -18.45
C HIS A 297 8.18 11.75 -17.36
N TYR A 298 8.66 11.40 -16.16
CA TYR A 298 7.81 11.02 -15.01
C TYR A 298 6.79 12.09 -14.61
N GLY A 299 7.01 13.36 -14.95
CA GLY A 299 6.02 14.41 -14.73
C GLY A 299 4.75 14.22 -15.58
N GLU A 300 4.90 13.65 -16.77
CA GLU A 300 3.78 13.35 -17.67
C GLU A 300 3.21 11.96 -17.42
N HIS A 301 4.07 10.93 -17.35
CA HIS A 301 3.63 9.53 -17.27
C HIS A 301 3.58 8.95 -15.86
N GLY A 302 3.92 9.76 -14.85
CA GLY A 302 3.91 9.32 -13.46
C GLY A 302 5.03 8.35 -13.10
N LEU A 303 4.85 7.69 -11.96
CA LEU A 303 5.70 6.62 -11.45
C LEU A 303 4.91 5.32 -11.42
N VAL A 304 5.61 4.20 -11.47
CA VAL A 304 5.01 2.88 -11.27
C VAL A 304 5.07 2.55 -9.78
N LEU A 305 3.91 2.43 -9.16
CA LEU A 305 3.75 1.87 -7.82
C LEU A 305 3.62 0.36 -7.96
N VAL A 306 4.58 -0.38 -7.40
CA VAL A 306 4.61 -1.84 -7.45
C VAL A 306 4.28 -2.39 -6.08
N HIS A 307 3.27 -3.25 -6.02
CA HIS A 307 2.96 -4.09 -4.88
C HIS A 307 3.70 -5.41 -5.01
N LEU A 308 4.34 -5.84 -3.93
CA LEU A 308 5.18 -7.03 -3.90
C LEU A 308 4.46 -8.17 -3.19
N ALA A 309 4.61 -9.38 -3.75
CA ALA A 309 4.39 -10.63 -3.05
C ALA A 309 5.74 -11.29 -2.78
N TRP A 310 5.87 -11.92 -1.63
CA TRP A 310 7.09 -12.61 -1.22
C TRP A 310 6.86 -14.12 -1.19
N ASP A 311 7.82 -14.86 -1.73
CA ASP A 311 7.91 -16.31 -1.60
C ASP A 311 9.38 -16.66 -1.34
N LYS A 312 9.68 -17.25 -0.17
CA LYS A 312 11.03 -17.69 0.22
C LYS A 312 12.09 -16.60 0.06
N GLY A 313 11.78 -15.38 0.49
CA GLY A 313 12.68 -14.23 0.40
C GLY A 313 12.86 -13.65 -1.01
N VAL A 314 12.10 -14.13 -2.00
CA VAL A 314 12.06 -13.57 -3.36
C VAL A 314 10.86 -12.63 -3.47
N ALA A 315 11.13 -11.37 -3.79
CA ALA A 315 10.09 -10.39 -4.07
C ALA A 315 9.68 -10.48 -5.55
N THR A 316 8.38 -10.60 -5.80
CA THR A 316 7.78 -10.62 -7.13
C THR A 316 6.67 -9.56 -7.23
N PRO A 317 6.44 -8.97 -8.41
CA PRO A 317 5.36 -7.98 -8.57
C PRO A 317 4.00 -8.69 -8.55
N ALA A 318 3.19 -8.42 -7.53
CA ALA A 318 1.81 -8.92 -7.44
C ALA A 318 0.86 -8.11 -8.33
N HIS A 319 0.98 -6.79 -8.24
CA HIS A 319 0.22 -5.83 -9.05
C HIS A 319 1.01 -4.53 -9.14
N HIS A 320 0.83 -3.77 -10.23
CA HIS A 320 1.40 -2.44 -10.34
C HIS A 320 0.43 -1.49 -11.04
N GLN A 321 0.48 -0.21 -10.65
CA GLN A 321 -0.33 0.86 -11.19
C GLN A 321 0.51 2.12 -11.38
N ARG A 322 0.07 3.04 -12.26
CA ARG A 322 0.73 4.35 -12.41
C ARG A 322 0.14 5.37 -11.45
N MET A 323 1.00 6.14 -10.79
CA MET A 323 0.61 7.24 -9.92
C MET A 323 1.26 8.56 -10.34
N PRO A 324 0.67 9.73 -10.02
CA PRO A 324 1.30 11.02 -10.27
C PRO A 324 2.70 11.12 -9.62
N ALA A 325 3.66 11.73 -10.30
CA ALA A 325 4.98 12.02 -9.73
C ALA A 325 4.97 13.31 -8.89
N GLU A 326 4.05 13.39 -7.93
CA GLU A 326 3.82 14.57 -7.08
C GLU A 326 3.67 14.18 -5.61
N GLU A 327 4.08 15.09 -4.72
CA GLU A 327 4.03 14.89 -3.27
C GLU A 327 2.63 14.48 -2.77
N TYR A 328 1.61 15.30 -3.06
CA TYR A 328 0.29 15.11 -2.48
C TYR A 328 -0.51 14.02 -3.22
N ALA A 329 -0.79 14.24 -4.52
CA ALA A 329 -1.66 13.35 -5.30
C ALA A 329 -1.03 11.98 -5.61
N GLY A 330 0.31 11.93 -5.67
CA GLY A 330 1.05 10.69 -5.85
C GLY A 330 1.39 10.04 -4.52
N PHE A 331 2.38 10.60 -3.84
CA PHE A 331 2.98 9.91 -2.70
C PHE A 331 2.05 9.82 -1.49
N GLN A 332 1.47 10.94 -1.04
CA GLN A 332 0.58 10.92 0.13
C GLN A 332 -0.71 10.11 -0.15
N GLN A 333 -1.42 10.43 -1.22
CA GLN A 333 -2.72 9.79 -1.51
C GLN A 333 -2.65 8.37 -2.07
N ARG A 334 -1.55 7.96 -2.73
CA ARG A 334 -1.46 6.62 -3.37
C ARG A 334 -0.48 5.69 -2.69
N TYR A 335 0.68 6.20 -2.26
CA TYR A 335 1.70 5.36 -1.63
C TYR A 335 1.41 5.12 -0.15
N LEU A 336 1.16 6.20 0.63
CA LEU A 336 0.93 6.10 2.07
C LEU A 336 -0.48 5.58 2.38
N ASP A 337 -1.50 6.12 1.73
CA ASP A 337 -2.88 5.68 1.93
C ASP A 337 -3.06 4.27 1.32
N ALA A 338 -3.03 3.25 2.20
CA ALA A 338 -3.11 1.82 1.87
C ALA A 338 -4.39 1.39 1.13
N ALA A 339 -5.32 2.30 0.97
CA ALA A 339 -6.60 2.05 0.36
C ALA A 339 -6.46 1.72 -1.16
N CYS A 340 -5.33 2.09 -1.79
CA CYS A 340 -4.97 1.69 -3.17
C CYS A 340 -4.62 0.20 -3.39
N LEU A 341 -4.71 -0.65 -2.35
CA LEU A 341 -4.39 -2.09 -2.42
C LEU A 341 -5.41 -2.91 -3.22
N HIS A 342 -6.63 -2.42 -3.39
CA HIS A 342 -7.70 -3.18 -4.04
C HIS A 342 -8.03 -2.60 -5.41
N PRO A 343 -8.19 -3.45 -6.44
CA PRO A 343 -8.72 -3.01 -7.71
C PRO A 343 -10.10 -2.36 -7.48
N PRO A 344 -10.44 -1.30 -8.23
CA PRO A 344 -11.72 -0.62 -8.10
C PRO A 344 -12.86 -1.63 -8.32
N LYS A 345 -13.83 -1.65 -7.40
CA LYS A 345 -14.99 -2.56 -7.50
C LYS A 345 -15.94 -2.18 -8.63
N HIS A 346 -15.97 -0.90 -8.96
CA HIS A 346 -16.85 -0.32 -9.96
C HIS A 346 -16.08 0.62 -10.88
N PRO A 347 -16.53 0.79 -12.13
CA PRO A 347 -16.04 1.87 -12.98
C PRO A 347 -16.33 3.23 -12.33
N LEU A 348 -15.37 4.14 -12.48
CA LEU A 348 -15.50 5.53 -12.10
C LEU A 348 -16.01 6.32 -13.30
N VAL A 349 -17.11 7.04 -13.13
CA VAL A 349 -17.79 7.78 -14.21
C VAL A 349 -17.70 9.27 -13.99
N LEU A 350 -17.34 10.02 -15.04
CA LEU A 350 -17.34 11.47 -15.00
C LEU A 350 -18.77 12.02 -14.99
N VAL A 351 -19.06 12.93 -14.07
CA VAL A 351 -20.31 13.69 -13.99
C VAL A 351 -20.05 15.15 -14.33
N VAL A 352 -20.79 15.66 -15.30
CA VAL A 352 -20.72 17.05 -15.77
C VAL A 352 -22.06 17.74 -15.49
N GLU A 353 -22.02 18.87 -14.81
CA GLU A 353 -23.20 19.66 -14.46
C GLU A 353 -23.04 21.14 -14.86
N PRO A 354 -24.04 21.75 -15.50
CA PRO A 354 -24.03 23.17 -15.78
C PRO A 354 -23.92 24.04 -14.53
N GLY A 355 -23.00 25.01 -14.56
CA GLY A 355 -22.91 26.05 -13.55
C GLY A 355 -22.38 25.61 -12.18
N VAL A 356 -22.11 24.33 -11.96
CA VAL A 356 -21.56 23.82 -10.69
C VAL A 356 -20.03 23.77 -10.78
N GLY A 357 -19.37 24.63 -10.01
CA GLY A 357 -17.92 24.79 -10.03
C GLY A 357 -17.16 24.06 -8.92
N THR A 358 -17.80 23.30 -8.02
CA THR A 358 -17.13 22.57 -6.93
C THR A 358 -18.02 21.45 -6.39
N GLU A 359 -17.42 20.42 -5.78
CA GLU A 359 -18.08 19.28 -5.10
C GLU A 359 -19.13 19.68 -4.05
N GLY A 360 -19.19 20.95 -3.62
CA GLY A 360 -20.11 21.45 -2.60
C GLY A 360 -21.58 21.60 -3.03
N HIS A 361 -21.89 21.56 -4.33
CA HIS A 361 -23.27 21.80 -4.83
C HIS A 361 -23.94 20.61 -5.54
N ALA A 362 -23.18 19.58 -5.93
CA ALA A 362 -23.69 18.46 -6.73
C ALA A 362 -24.35 17.32 -5.90
N MET A 363 -24.87 17.61 -4.70
CA MET A 363 -25.41 16.57 -3.82
C MET A 363 -26.65 15.88 -4.41
N ALA A 364 -27.49 16.61 -5.15
CA ALA A 364 -28.72 16.07 -5.72
C ALA A 364 -28.42 15.02 -6.81
N ALA A 365 -27.52 15.33 -7.74
CA ALA A 365 -27.12 14.38 -8.78
C ALA A 365 -26.37 13.18 -8.20
N ARG A 366 -25.44 13.42 -7.26
CA ARG A 366 -24.73 12.33 -6.59
C ARG A 366 -25.69 11.35 -5.93
N GLN A 367 -26.67 11.88 -5.19
CA GLN A 367 -27.68 11.08 -4.51
C GLN A 367 -28.61 10.35 -5.49
N ALA A 368 -28.92 10.96 -6.63
CA ALA A 368 -29.79 10.36 -7.64
C ALA A 368 -29.08 9.27 -8.46
N LEU A 369 -27.78 9.44 -8.75
CA LEU A 369 -26.95 8.49 -9.50
C LEU A 369 -26.48 7.33 -8.62
N ASP A 370 -26.09 7.60 -7.38
CA ASP A 370 -25.60 6.60 -6.44
C ASP A 370 -26.22 6.85 -5.05
N PRO A 371 -27.41 6.30 -4.76
CA PRO A 371 -28.10 6.53 -3.49
C PRO A 371 -27.29 6.13 -2.25
N THR A 372 -26.34 5.22 -2.42
CA THR A 372 -25.46 4.67 -1.38
C THR A 372 -24.14 5.43 -1.23
N TRP A 373 -23.90 6.50 -1.99
CA TRP A 373 -22.59 7.16 -2.07
C TRP A 373 -21.98 7.57 -0.72
N ARG A 374 -22.82 7.86 0.29
CA ARG A 374 -22.38 8.26 1.65
C ARG A 374 -21.78 7.12 2.46
N THR A 375 -22.16 5.89 2.16
CA THR A 375 -21.66 4.69 2.84
C THR A 375 -20.53 4.02 2.08
N ARG A 376 -20.20 4.52 0.88
CA ARG A 376 -19.09 4.02 0.07
C ARG A 376 -17.76 4.53 0.59
N GLY A 377 -16.77 3.63 0.65
CA GLY A 377 -15.37 4.02 0.86
C GLY A 377 -14.78 4.70 -0.38
N GLU A 378 -13.58 5.28 -0.24
CA GLU A 378 -12.89 5.98 -1.32
C GLU A 378 -12.73 5.13 -2.60
N HIS A 379 -12.46 3.83 -2.44
CA HIS A 379 -12.24 2.86 -3.54
C HIS A 379 -13.50 2.27 -4.14
N ASP A 380 -14.64 2.57 -3.53
CA ASP A 380 -15.95 2.14 -3.99
C ASP A 380 -16.70 3.29 -4.70
N LYS A 381 -16.06 4.46 -4.82
CA LYS A 381 -16.64 5.61 -5.54
C LYS A 381 -16.92 5.25 -6.99
N ARG A 382 -18.16 5.50 -7.41
CA ARG A 382 -18.62 5.30 -8.79
C ARG A 382 -18.62 6.56 -9.64
N VAL A 383 -18.50 7.73 -9.00
CA VAL A 383 -18.62 9.02 -9.69
C VAL A 383 -17.50 9.99 -9.33
N VAL A 384 -17.12 10.79 -10.31
CA VAL A 384 -16.16 11.87 -10.18
C VAL A 384 -16.67 13.11 -10.92
N TYR A 385 -16.50 14.30 -10.35
CA TYR A 385 -17.02 15.52 -10.96
C TYR A 385 -16.01 16.20 -11.88
N ALA A 386 -16.55 16.77 -12.96
CA ALA A 386 -15.79 17.56 -13.92
C ALA A 386 -15.10 18.76 -13.25
N PRO A 387 -13.82 19.00 -13.58
CA PRO A 387 -13.08 20.08 -12.97
C PRO A 387 -13.65 21.45 -13.40
N PRO A 388 -13.68 22.46 -12.53
CA PRO A 388 -14.21 23.79 -12.86
C PRO A 388 -13.22 24.66 -13.64
N ARG A 389 -11.96 24.26 -13.68
CA ARG A 389 -10.85 25.07 -14.20
C ARG A 389 -9.80 24.16 -14.81
N ARG A 390 -9.19 24.64 -15.89
CA ARG A 390 -7.93 24.12 -16.43
C ARG A 390 -6.79 24.89 -15.78
N VAL A 391 -5.93 24.15 -15.08
CA VAL A 391 -4.71 24.70 -14.47
C VAL A 391 -3.56 24.47 -15.44
N VAL A 392 -3.05 25.54 -16.03
CA VAL A 392 -1.85 25.48 -16.87
C VAL A 392 -0.70 26.14 -16.12
N PRO A 393 0.39 25.43 -15.82
CA PRO A 393 1.55 26.01 -15.13
C PRO A 393 2.03 27.30 -15.79
N GLY A 394 2.18 28.36 -14.99
CA GLY A 394 2.64 29.66 -15.49
C GLY A 394 1.60 30.50 -16.24
N ARG A 395 0.34 30.06 -16.33
CA ARG A 395 -0.77 30.83 -16.90
C ARG A 395 -1.87 31.07 -15.86
N VAL A 396 -2.71 32.06 -16.12
CA VAL A 396 -3.94 32.27 -15.34
C VAL A 396 -4.84 31.07 -15.56
N ASN A 397 -5.36 30.48 -14.46
CA ASN A 397 -6.31 29.39 -14.51
C ASN A 397 -7.49 29.74 -15.42
N GLU A 398 -7.72 28.91 -16.42
CA GLU A 398 -8.82 29.07 -17.35
C GLU A 398 -10.08 28.46 -16.72
N LYS A 399 -11.15 29.27 -16.59
CA LYS A 399 -12.43 28.76 -16.12
C LYS A 399 -13.07 27.94 -17.23
N ILE A 400 -13.32 26.67 -16.97
CA ILE A 400 -14.10 25.83 -17.89
C ILE A 400 -15.55 26.19 -17.67
N ARG A 401 -16.23 26.51 -18.76
CA ARG A 401 -17.66 26.69 -18.74
C ARG A 401 -18.24 25.34 -19.15
N TRP A 402 -19.19 24.86 -18.38
CA TRP A 402 -19.96 23.67 -18.71
C TRP A 402 -21.34 24.16 -19.12
N GLU A 403 -21.41 24.98 -20.18
CA GLU A 403 -22.66 25.66 -20.56
C GLU A 403 -23.62 24.70 -21.28
N ASP A 404 -23.07 23.79 -22.08
CA ASP A 404 -23.83 22.80 -22.82
C ASP A 404 -23.07 21.46 -22.97
N LEU A 405 -23.80 20.48 -23.49
CA LEU A 405 -23.32 19.11 -23.65
C LEU A 405 -22.24 18.99 -24.73
N ASP A 406 -22.28 19.82 -25.77
CA ASP A 406 -21.31 19.75 -26.86
C ASP A 406 -19.95 20.31 -26.39
N GLU A 407 -19.96 21.38 -25.59
CA GLU A 407 -18.79 21.84 -24.85
C GLU A 407 -18.28 20.73 -23.91
N ALA A 408 -19.17 20.06 -23.18
CA ALA A 408 -18.77 18.96 -22.31
C ALA A 408 -18.07 17.81 -23.05
N ALA A 409 -18.61 17.40 -24.20
CA ALA A 409 -18.04 16.37 -25.04
C ALA A 409 -16.67 16.78 -25.61
N ARG A 410 -16.50 18.04 -26.01
CA ARG A 410 -15.21 18.59 -26.48
C ARG A 410 -14.13 18.54 -25.41
N TRP A 411 -14.47 18.84 -24.15
CA TRP A 411 -13.53 18.82 -23.03
C TRP A 411 -13.26 17.42 -22.47
N PHE A 412 -14.11 16.43 -22.78
CA PHE A 412 -14.07 15.11 -22.16
C PHE A 412 -12.73 14.35 -22.36
N PRO A 413 -12.14 14.28 -23.57
CA PRO A 413 -10.81 13.66 -23.74
C PRO A 413 -9.73 14.33 -22.90
N TRP A 414 -9.76 15.67 -22.79
CA TRP A 414 -8.83 16.41 -21.93
C TRP A 414 -9.04 16.06 -20.44
N VAL A 415 -10.29 15.95 -19.96
CA VAL A 415 -10.55 15.52 -18.58
C VAL A 415 -9.99 14.12 -18.34
N CYS A 416 -10.18 13.18 -19.28
CA CYS A 416 -9.60 11.84 -19.20
C CYS A 416 -8.07 11.88 -19.05
N ARG A 417 -7.38 12.76 -19.79
CA ARG A 417 -5.93 12.98 -19.62
C ARG A 417 -5.58 13.54 -18.25
N THR A 418 -6.30 14.52 -17.73
CA THR A 418 -6.02 15.07 -16.38
C THR A 418 -6.18 14.03 -15.27
N ARG A 419 -7.02 13.02 -15.51
CA ARG A 419 -7.31 11.91 -14.60
C ARG A 419 -6.73 10.56 -15.07
N ARG A 420 -5.69 10.58 -15.93
CA ARG A 420 -5.10 9.37 -16.53
C ARG A 420 -4.56 8.33 -15.55
N PHE A 421 -4.35 8.70 -14.29
CA PHE A 421 -3.92 7.82 -13.20
C PHE A 421 -5.08 7.19 -12.42
N ASP A 422 -6.34 7.52 -12.75
CA ASP A 422 -7.52 6.83 -12.25
C ASP A 422 -7.84 5.65 -13.18
N GLU A 423 -7.29 4.46 -12.89
CA GLU A 423 -7.49 3.26 -13.74
C GLU A 423 -8.96 2.84 -13.86
N ALA A 424 -9.77 3.18 -12.85
CA ALA A 424 -11.21 2.95 -12.85
C ALA A 424 -11.98 3.86 -13.81
N LEU A 425 -11.40 4.98 -14.26
CA LEU A 425 -12.10 6.00 -15.02
C LEU A 425 -12.49 5.46 -16.40
N VAL A 426 -13.79 5.42 -16.66
CA VAL A 426 -14.34 5.10 -17.98
C VAL A 426 -14.02 6.25 -18.93
N ARG A 427 -13.40 5.91 -20.06
CA ARG A 427 -12.91 6.90 -21.03
C ARG A 427 -13.86 7.13 -22.21
N ASP A 428 -14.90 6.33 -22.34
CA ASP A 428 -15.82 6.43 -23.49
C ASP A 428 -17.18 6.98 -23.08
N PHE A 429 -17.44 7.13 -21.77
CA PHE A 429 -18.73 7.54 -21.23
C PHE A 429 -18.60 8.62 -20.16
N PHE A 430 -19.53 9.58 -20.18
CA PHE A 430 -19.78 10.49 -19.07
C PHE A 430 -21.28 10.73 -18.88
N VAL A 431 -21.66 11.27 -17.73
CA VAL A 431 -23.05 11.64 -17.42
C VAL A 431 -23.19 13.15 -17.43
N TRP A 432 -24.09 13.65 -18.25
CA TRP A 432 -24.53 15.05 -18.26
C TRP A 432 -25.80 15.19 -17.42
N VAL A 433 -25.75 16.11 -16.45
CA VAL A 433 -26.87 16.35 -15.53
C VAL A 433 -27.45 17.74 -15.76
N ASP A 434 -28.63 17.79 -16.34
CA ASP A 434 -29.49 18.97 -16.32
C ASP A 434 -30.30 18.97 -15.03
N GLN A 435 -30.09 19.96 -14.16
CA GLN A 435 -30.75 20.04 -12.85
C GLN A 435 -32.27 20.20 -12.94
N ALA A 436 -32.79 20.85 -14.00
CA ALA A 436 -34.23 21.02 -14.18
C ALA A 436 -34.88 19.69 -14.60
N GLU A 437 -34.23 18.94 -15.48
CA GLU A 437 -34.69 17.61 -15.90
C GLU A 437 -34.55 16.57 -14.78
N LEU A 438 -33.46 16.63 -14.00
CA LEU A 438 -33.28 15.78 -12.83
C LEU A 438 -34.37 16.03 -11.79
N ALA A 439 -34.66 17.28 -11.47
CA ALA A 439 -35.70 17.64 -10.50
C ALA A 439 -37.12 17.32 -11.00
N GLY A 440 -37.38 17.51 -12.30
CA GLY A 440 -38.71 17.35 -12.87
C GLY A 440 -39.07 15.90 -13.23
N LYS A 441 -38.12 15.16 -13.82
CA LYS A 441 -38.36 13.82 -14.38
C LYS A 441 -37.49 12.73 -13.76
N GLY A 442 -36.49 13.08 -12.95
CA GLY A 442 -35.56 12.11 -12.38
C GLY A 442 -34.62 11.48 -13.41
N THR A 443 -34.40 12.16 -14.56
CA THR A 443 -33.62 11.62 -15.67
C THR A 443 -32.32 12.39 -15.88
N VAL A 444 -31.30 11.70 -16.39
CA VAL A 444 -29.99 12.26 -16.81
C VAL A 444 -29.69 11.84 -18.25
N VAL A 445 -28.63 12.40 -18.82
CA VAL A 445 -28.14 11.98 -20.15
C VAL A 445 -26.81 11.26 -19.99
N VAL A 446 -26.76 10.01 -20.41
CA VAL A 446 -25.50 9.27 -20.59
C VAL A 446 -24.98 9.61 -21.98
N VAL A 447 -23.72 10.04 -22.04
CA VAL A 447 -23.06 10.45 -23.28
C VAL A 447 -21.94 9.49 -23.56
N ARG A 448 -21.94 8.91 -24.76
CA ARG A 448 -20.82 8.13 -25.29
C ARG A 448 -20.03 9.00 -26.25
N VAL A 449 -18.71 8.98 -26.10
CA VAL A 449 -17.76 9.67 -26.98
C VAL A 449 -16.89 8.61 -27.62
N ASP A 450 -17.02 8.42 -28.92
CA ASP A 450 -16.20 7.50 -29.70
C ASP A 450 -14.87 8.18 -30.07
N TRP A 451 -13.86 7.97 -29.24
CA TRP A 451 -12.48 8.42 -29.49
C TRP A 451 -11.52 7.28 -29.14
N ASP A 452 -10.24 7.45 -29.46
CA ASP A 452 -9.26 6.38 -29.33
C ASP A 452 -8.74 6.15 -27.90
N GLY A 453 -9.23 6.92 -26.91
CA GLY A 453 -8.85 6.79 -25.52
C GLY A 453 -7.39 7.20 -25.21
N ASP A 454 -6.69 7.79 -26.18
CA ASP A 454 -5.27 8.12 -26.08
C ASP A 454 -5.04 9.39 -25.24
N VAL A 455 -4.83 9.14 -23.95
CA VAL A 455 -4.54 10.18 -22.94
C VAL A 455 -3.12 10.76 -23.05
N HIS A 456 -2.27 10.26 -23.95
CA HIS A 456 -0.87 10.70 -24.06
C HIS A 456 -0.68 11.90 -24.98
N ARG A 457 -1.69 12.28 -25.77
CA ARG A 457 -1.71 13.49 -26.61
C ARG A 457 -1.68 14.78 -25.81
N SER A 458 -1.08 15.83 -26.36
CA SER A 458 -1.06 17.15 -25.72
C SER A 458 -2.47 17.69 -25.47
N ASP A 459 -2.60 18.62 -24.51
CA ASP A 459 -3.87 19.29 -24.24
C ASP A 459 -4.46 19.94 -25.50
N GLU A 460 -3.63 20.57 -26.32
CA GLU A 460 -4.06 21.22 -27.56
C GLU A 460 -4.58 20.23 -28.60
N GLU A 461 -3.94 19.07 -28.74
CA GLU A 461 -4.40 18.01 -29.63
C GLU A 461 -5.74 17.42 -29.17
N LEU A 462 -5.90 17.18 -27.87
CA LEU A 462 -7.14 16.66 -27.30
C LEU A 462 -8.31 17.63 -27.45
N LEU A 463 -8.07 18.93 -27.22
CA LEU A 463 -9.10 19.96 -27.36
C LEU A 463 -9.45 20.29 -28.81
N ALA A 464 -8.60 19.89 -29.76
CA ALA A 464 -8.79 20.05 -31.20
C ALA A 464 -9.29 18.77 -31.89
N LEU A 465 -9.59 17.71 -31.13
CA LEU A 465 -10.17 16.49 -31.66
C LEU A 465 -11.47 16.78 -32.41
N ASP A 466 -11.56 16.27 -33.63
CA ASP A 466 -12.81 16.25 -34.39
C ASP A 466 -13.70 15.12 -33.86
N LEU A 467 -14.74 15.52 -33.13
CA LEU A 467 -15.75 14.65 -32.52
C LEU A 467 -17.09 14.71 -33.28
N ASP A 468 -17.14 15.33 -34.46
CA ASP A 468 -18.36 15.41 -35.25
C ASP A 468 -18.84 14.01 -35.64
N GLY A 469 -20.10 13.70 -35.30
CA GLY A 469 -20.69 12.38 -35.51
C GLY A 469 -20.18 11.27 -34.58
N LYS A 470 -19.32 11.59 -33.60
CA LYS A 470 -18.74 10.63 -32.63
C LYS A 470 -19.33 10.72 -31.23
N VAL A 471 -20.34 11.57 -31.05
CA VAL A 471 -21.01 11.78 -29.77
C VAL A 471 -22.43 11.25 -29.84
N THR A 472 -22.72 10.21 -29.07
CA THR A 472 -24.04 9.61 -28.96
C THR A 472 -24.61 9.90 -27.58
N LYS A 473 -25.93 10.13 -27.49
CA LYS A 473 -26.61 10.59 -26.26
C LYS A 473 -27.80 9.68 -25.99
N LEU A 474 -27.93 9.20 -24.76
CA LEU A 474 -29.08 8.41 -24.31
C LEU A 474 -29.64 8.99 -23.02
N ARG A 475 -30.94 9.26 -22.98
CA ARG A 475 -31.61 9.76 -21.77
C ARG A 475 -32.15 8.59 -20.97
N VAL A 476 -31.81 8.53 -19.69
CA VAL A 476 -32.14 7.41 -18.79
C VAL A 476 -32.55 7.92 -17.41
N PRO A 477 -33.28 7.11 -16.61
CA PRO A 477 -33.46 7.38 -15.19
C PRO A 477 -32.10 7.51 -14.47
N ALA A 478 -31.96 8.47 -13.56
CA ALA A 478 -30.69 8.74 -12.87
C ALA A 478 -30.15 7.50 -12.12
N GLY A 479 -31.04 6.75 -11.45
CA GLY A 479 -30.66 5.56 -10.70
C GLY A 479 -30.19 4.37 -11.56
N GLU A 480 -30.38 4.41 -12.88
CA GLU A 480 -29.99 3.35 -13.81
C GLU A 480 -28.70 3.69 -14.59
N ALA A 481 -28.29 4.97 -14.60
CA ALA A 481 -27.22 5.46 -15.46
C ALA A 481 -25.86 4.78 -15.22
N LEU A 482 -25.47 4.61 -13.96
CA LEU A 482 -24.18 4.00 -13.62
C LEU A 482 -24.15 2.50 -13.91
N ASP A 483 -25.27 1.80 -13.66
CA ASP A 483 -25.38 0.36 -13.91
C ASP A 483 -25.39 0.06 -15.41
N LEU A 484 -25.99 0.96 -16.21
CA LEU A 484 -25.90 0.90 -17.67
C LEU A 484 -24.45 1.00 -18.15
N ILE A 485 -23.70 2.00 -17.68
CA ILE A 485 -22.29 2.19 -18.06
C ILE A 485 -21.44 1.00 -17.59
N GLU A 486 -21.67 0.49 -16.38
CA GLU A 486 -20.96 -0.68 -15.85
C GLU A 486 -21.23 -1.93 -16.68
N THR A 487 -22.47 -2.12 -17.15
CA THR A 487 -22.82 -3.24 -18.02
C THR A 487 -22.12 -3.13 -19.38
N ALA A 488 -22.10 -1.93 -19.96
CA ALA A 488 -21.46 -1.65 -21.24
C ALA A 488 -19.92 -1.82 -21.20
N THR A 489 -19.28 -1.52 -20.07
CA THR A 489 -17.82 -1.47 -19.94
C THR A 489 -17.19 -2.72 -19.33
N VAL A 490 -17.86 -3.38 -18.37
CA VAL A 490 -17.27 -4.48 -17.59
C VAL A 490 -17.90 -5.83 -17.91
N ARG A 491 -19.23 -5.89 -18.07
CA ARG A 491 -19.95 -7.17 -18.06
C ARG A 491 -20.14 -7.78 -19.45
N GLY A 492 -20.17 -6.97 -20.50
CA GLY A 492 -20.27 -7.41 -21.90
C GLY A 492 -21.55 -8.19 -22.27
N ASN A 493 -22.36 -8.59 -21.28
CA ASN A 493 -23.63 -9.25 -21.48
C ASN A 493 -24.76 -8.20 -21.43
N MET A 494 -25.29 -7.88 -22.60
CA MET A 494 -26.40 -6.94 -22.79
C MET A 494 -27.76 -7.66 -22.96
N GLU A 495 -27.83 -8.96 -22.63
CA GLU A 495 -29.07 -9.75 -22.72
C GLU A 495 -30.19 -9.13 -21.88
N GLY A 496 -31.35 -8.89 -22.50
CA GLY A 496 -32.54 -8.33 -21.85
C GLY A 496 -32.65 -6.81 -21.89
N LEU A 497 -31.65 -6.09 -22.40
CA LEU A 497 -31.74 -4.66 -22.67
C LEU A 497 -32.44 -4.39 -24.01
N GLY A 498 -33.14 -3.26 -24.12
CA GLY A 498 -33.81 -2.87 -25.37
C GLY A 498 -32.81 -2.58 -26.49
N ASN A 499 -33.18 -2.83 -27.74
CA ASN A 499 -32.31 -2.64 -28.91
C ASN A 499 -31.65 -1.24 -28.97
N GLU A 500 -32.37 -0.19 -28.58
CA GLU A 500 -31.85 1.19 -28.52
C GLU A 500 -30.67 1.34 -27.54
N ILE A 501 -30.71 0.60 -26.42
CA ILE A 501 -29.64 0.60 -25.40
C ILE A 501 -28.43 -0.19 -25.92
N VAL A 502 -28.69 -1.31 -26.59
CA VAL A 502 -27.64 -2.13 -27.20
C VAL A 502 -26.92 -1.36 -28.31
N GLU A 503 -27.66 -0.68 -29.19
CA GLU A 503 -27.10 0.19 -30.24
C GLU A 503 -26.34 1.40 -29.66
N PHE A 504 -26.76 1.92 -28.49
CA PHE A 504 -26.03 3.00 -27.84
C PHE A 504 -24.65 2.55 -27.31
N CYS A 505 -24.57 1.33 -26.79
CA CYS A 505 -23.36 0.80 -26.15
C CYS A 505 -22.33 0.21 -27.13
N HIS A 506 -22.74 -0.15 -28.35
CA HIS A 506 -21.88 -0.69 -29.43
C HIS A 506 -21.59 0.33 -30.50
#